data_AF-A0AAV2JEC4-F1
#
_entry.id   AF-A0AAV2JEC4-F1
#
_cell.length_a   1.000
_cell.length_b   1.000
_cell.length_c   1.000
_cell.angle_alpha   90.00
_cell.angle_beta   90.00
_cell.angle_gamma   90.00
#
_symmetry.space_group_name_H-M   'P 1'
#
loop_
_entity.id
_entity.type
_entity.pdbx_description
1 polymer ?
#
loop_
_entity_poly.entity_id
_entity_poly.type
_entity_poly.pdbx_seq_one_letter_code
_entity_poly.pdbx_strand_id
1 'polypeptide(L)'
;MAYCKDGGWDKMGISYQDSNYRRSIPAEERLSICLRFLATGDSYRTIAGSFRAGISTVSMLIPDVVAAIWDCLVEEFMAVPGAEEWRSSDGGIVSNSAFVPPDDPVIAGFPVVSLRAGDHLNLTCHADNAKPAASIIWIRNGQVLSGAMYSKTLLRDGKRESTVSTLYLSPSNIESGQHITCRASNKAAPNGKDATVTIDIQHLPIVNLTVEPQPVLEGNLVRFHCGAKANPPVIYYRYIHLCTGE
;
A
#
# COMPACT_ATOMS: atom_id res chain seq x y z
N MET A 1 36.46 -37.33 -0.24
CA MET A 1 37.72 -36.67 0.13
C MET A 1 38.18 -35.91 -1.09
N ALA A 2 38.04 -34.58 -1.09
CA ALA A 2 38.53 -33.74 -2.19
C ALA A 2 40.05 -33.57 -2.00
N TYR A 3 40.83 -34.03 -2.97
CA TYR A 3 42.26 -33.77 -3.05
C TYR A 3 42.48 -32.75 -4.15
N CYS A 4 43.10 -31.59 -3.84
CA CYS A 4 43.58 -30.66 -4.87
C CYS A 4 44.51 -31.41 -5.82
N LYS A 5 44.25 -31.29 -7.12
CA LYS A 5 44.87 -32.16 -8.13
C LYS A 5 46.37 -32.02 -8.33
N ASP A 6 47.06 -31.05 -7.72
CA ASP A 6 48.48 -30.84 -7.96
C ASP A 6 49.26 -30.35 -6.72
N GLY A 7 49.54 -31.25 -5.78
CA GLY A 7 50.48 -31.04 -4.67
C GLY A 7 49.79 -30.73 -3.34
N GLY A 8 50.33 -31.33 -2.26
CA GLY A 8 49.71 -31.34 -0.92
C GLY A 8 49.51 -29.97 -0.26
N TRP A 9 49.10 -30.00 1.01
CA TRP A 9 48.69 -28.87 1.86
C TRP A 9 49.56 -27.60 1.82
N ASP A 10 50.80 -27.71 1.36
CA ASP A 10 51.74 -26.60 1.16
C ASP A 10 51.30 -25.60 0.07
N LYS A 11 50.49 -26.02 -0.92
CA LYS A 11 49.97 -25.09 -1.95
C LYS A 11 48.70 -24.32 -1.55
N MET A 12 48.00 -24.71 -0.48
CA MET A 12 46.83 -23.96 0.02
C MET A 12 47.21 -22.73 0.85
N GLY A 13 48.50 -22.48 1.12
CA GLY A 13 48.95 -21.36 1.95
C GLY A 13 48.52 -21.46 3.43
N ILE A 14 47.92 -22.57 3.86
CA ILE A 14 47.42 -22.80 5.22
C ILE A 14 48.41 -23.55 6.12
N SER A 15 49.59 -23.90 5.61
CA SER A 15 50.70 -24.45 6.38
C SER A 15 51.56 -23.30 6.92
N TYR A 16 51.78 -23.26 8.24
CA TYR A 16 52.61 -22.22 8.86
C TYR A 16 53.76 -22.88 9.60
N GLN A 17 54.91 -22.18 9.67
CA GLN A 17 56.10 -22.68 10.34
C GLN A 17 55.98 -22.64 11.86
N ASP A 18 56.63 -23.59 12.51
CA ASP A 18 56.75 -23.64 13.97
C ASP A 18 57.53 -22.41 14.49
N SER A 19 57.09 -21.87 15.61
CA SER A 19 57.86 -20.86 16.34
C SER A 19 58.76 -21.52 17.40
N ASN A 20 59.78 -20.81 17.88
CA ASN A 20 60.67 -21.29 18.96
C ASN A 20 59.96 -21.67 20.27
N TYR A 21 58.67 -21.33 20.43
CA TYR A 21 57.88 -21.58 21.63
C TYR A 21 56.64 -22.46 21.42
N ARG A 22 56.16 -22.64 20.17
CA ARG A 22 54.94 -23.40 19.90
C ARG A 22 54.93 -23.98 18.48
N ARG A 23 54.50 -25.24 18.38
CA ARG A 23 54.17 -25.89 17.11
C ARG A 23 52.96 -25.20 16.47
N SER A 24 53.01 -25.00 15.15
CA SER A 24 51.88 -24.51 14.38
C SER A 24 50.73 -25.50 14.45
N ILE A 25 49.50 -24.97 14.39
CA ILE A 25 48.30 -25.79 14.20
C ILE A 25 48.43 -26.50 12.83
N PRO A 26 48.31 -27.84 12.77
CA PRO A 26 48.37 -28.59 11.52
C PRO A 26 47.29 -28.14 10.52
N ALA A 27 47.58 -28.26 9.22
CA ALA A 27 46.66 -27.85 8.17
C ALA A 27 45.28 -28.55 8.26
N GLU A 28 45.26 -29.83 8.67
CA GLU A 28 44.03 -30.59 8.91
C GLU A 28 43.18 -30.02 10.05
N GLU A 29 43.83 -29.58 11.14
CA GLU A 29 43.15 -29.01 12.30
C GLU A 29 42.63 -27.61 11.96
N ARG A 30 43.40 -26.81 11.22
CA ARG A 30 42.92 -25.52 10.67
C ARG A 30 41.69 -25.69 9.79
N LEU A 31 41.71 -26.67 8.90
CA LEU A 31 40.56 -26.97 8.04
C LEU A 31 39.35 -27.39 8.88
N SER A 32 39.54 -28.23 9.90
CA SER A 32 38.46 -28.68 10.78
C SER A 32 37.80 -27.54 11.56
N ILE A 33 38.60 -26.58 12.06
CA ILE A 33 38.13 -25.39 12.76
C ILE A 33 37.28 -24.52 11.82
N CYS A 34 37.77 -24.30 10.59
CA CYS A 34 37.07 -23.51 9.58
C CYS A 34 35.76 -24.16 9.12
N LEU A 35 35.78 -25.46 8.79
CA LEU A 35 34.58 -26.18 8.38
C LEU A 35 33.53 -26.23 9.50
N ARG A 36 33.95 -26.39 10.76
CA ARG A 36 33.03 -26.34 11.90
C ARG A 36 32.37 -24.96 12.01
N PHE A 37 33.12 -23.88 11.82
CA PHE A 37 32.59 -22.51 11.80
C PHE A 37 31.59 -22.32 10.66
N LEU A 38 31.97 -22.68 9.43
CA LEU A 38 31.10 -22.54 8.24
C LEU A 38 29.81 -23.36 8.36
N ALA A 39 29.87 -24.56 8.95
CA ALA A 39 28.72 -25.43 9.10
C ALA A 39 27.72 -24.98 10.19
N THR A 40 28.14 -24.15 11.15
CA THR A 40 27.31 -23.83 12.32
C THR A 40 27.06 -22.35 12.59
N GLY A 41 27.91 -21.46 12.07
CA GLY A 41 27.83 -20.02 12.35
C GLY A 41 28.10 -19.66 13.82
N ASP A 42 28.71 -20.56 14.59
CA ASP A 42 29.07 -20.34 15.99
C ASP A 42 30.05 -19.17 16.16
N SER A 43 30.00 -18.47 17.29
CA SER A 43 30.94 -17.38 17.58
C SER A 43 32.39 -17.88 17.68
N TYR A 44 33.37 -17.03 17.36
CA TYR A 44 34.80 -17.36 17.51
C TYR A 44 35.18 -17.79 18.94
N ARG A 45 34.47 -17.29 19.96
CA ARG A 45 34.67 -17.72 21.36
C ARG A 45 34.25 -19.16 21.56
N THR A 46 33.10 -19.54 21.02
CA THR A 46 32.57 -20.90 21.09
C THR A 46 33.50 -21.88 20.37
N ILE A 47 33.94 -21.52 19.15
CA ILE A 47 34.88 -22.32 18.36
C ILE A 47 36.23 -22.46 19.07
N ALA A 48 36.79 -21.36 19.58
CA ALA A 48 38.04 -21.37 20.33
C ALA A 48 37.99 -22.30 21.56
N GLY A 49 36.85 -22.30 22.28
CA GLY A 49 36.62 -23.22 23.39
C GLY A 49 36.62 -24.68 22.97
N SER A 50 35.93 -25.01 21.88
CA SER A 50 35.82 -26.39 21.37
C SER A 50 37.15 -26.99 20.93
N PHE A 51 38.01 -26.19 20.30
CA PHE A 51 39.31 -26.64 19.78
C PHE A 51 40.49 -26.29 20.69
N ARG A 52 40.24 -25.75 21.90
CA ARG A 52 41.27 -25.31 22.86
C ARG A 52 42.30 -24.35 22.21
N ALA A 53 41.83 -23.54 21.26
CA ALA A 53 42.63 -22.55 20.56
C ALA A 53 42.42 -21.15 21.18
N GLY A 54 43.34 -20.23 20.92
CA GLY A 54 43.15 -18.84 21.30
C GLY A 54 42.08 -18.19 20.43
N ILE A 55 41.23 -17.34 21.01
CA ILE A 55 40.18 -16.61 20.26
C ILE A 55 40.82 -15.78 19.13
N SER A 56 41.95 -15.13 19.40
CA SER A 56 42.73 -14.39 18.40
C SER A 56 43.27 -15.31 17.30
N THR A 57 43.71 -16.51 17.65
CA THR A 57 44.16 -17.52 16.68
C THR A 57 43.01 -17.93 15.76
N VAL A 58 41.83 -18.20 16.31
CA VAL A 58 40.64 -18.56 15.53
C VAL A 58 40.18 -17.41 14.63
N SER A 59 40.19 -16.17 15.12
CA SER A 59 39.76 -15.00 14.34
C SER A 59 40.68 -14.67 13.16
N MET A 60 41.97 -15.04 13.24
CA MET A 60 42.91 -14.88 12.13
C MET A 60 42.88 -16.10 11.20
N LEU A 61 42.77 -17.31 11.75
CA LEU A 61 42.80 -18.57 11.00
C LEU A 61 41.57 -18.73 10.09
N ILE A 62 40.37 -18.43 10.59
CA ILE A 62 39.14 -18.69 9.82
C ILE A 62 39.13 -17.90 8.50
N PRO A 63 39.33 -16.58 8.46
CA PRO A 63 39.37 -15.82 7.20
C PRO A 63 40.39 -16.36 6.19
N ASP A 64 41.60 -16.70 6.65
CA ASP A 64 42.67 -17.24 5.79
C ASP A 64 42.25 -18.56 5.15
N VAL A 65 41.68 -19.48 5.94
CA VAL A 65 41.26 -20.80 5.44
C VAL A 65 40.01 -20.67 4.56
N VAL A 66 39.08 -19.76 4.86
CA VAL A 66 37.90 -19.50 4.01
C VAL A 66 38.33 -18.98 2.64
N ALA A 67 39.27 -18.03 2.59
CA ALA A 67 39.80 -17.52 1.32
C ALA A 67 40.47 -18.63 0.50
N ALA A 68 41.31 -19.45 1.14
CA ALA A 68 41.94 -20.59 0.47
C ALA A 68 40.92 -21.62 -0.05
N ILE A 69 39.85 -21.89 0.71
CA ILE A 69 38.76 -22.76 0.27
C ILE A 69 38.04 -22.16 -0.94
N TRP A 70 37.72 -20.87 -0.88
CA TRP A 70 37.04 -20.15 -1.96
C TRP A 70 37.87 -20.21 -3.24
N ASP A 71 39.13 -19.80 -3.19
CA ASP A 71 40.02 -19.76 -4.36
C ASP A 71 40.24 -21.14 -4.98
N CYS A 72 40.24 -22.21 -4.17
CA CYS A 72 40.47 -23.57 -4.66
C CYS A 72 39.20 -24.29 -5.17
N LEU A 73 38.03 -23.99 -4.62
CA LEU A 73 36.81 -24.78 -4.86
C LEU A 73 35.68 -24.03 -5.55
N VAL A 74 35.74 -22.69 -5.64
CA VAL A 74 34.64 -21.89 -6.21
C VAL A 74 34.40 -22.25 -7.67
N GLU A 75 35.45 -22.36 -8.49
CA GLU A 75 35.32 -22.64 -9.93
C GLU A 75 34.82 -24.06 -10.22
N GLU A 76 35.15 -25.04 -9.38
CA GLU A 76 34.84 -26.45 -9.62
C GLU A 76 33.51 -26.89 -9.01
N PHE A 77 33.08 -26.29 -7.89
CA PHE A 77 31.93 -26.78 -7.11
C PHE A 77 30.83 -25.74 -6.86
N MET A 78 31.05 -24.45 -7.16
CA MET A 78 30.05 -23.41 -6.97
C MET A 78 29.81 -22.66 -8.27
N ALA A 79 28.84 -23.13 -9.06
CA ALA A 79 28.29 -22.32 -10.14
C ALA A 79 27.78 -21.00 -9.55
N VAL A 80 28.34 -19.86 -9.98
CA VAL A 80 27.85 -18.53 -9.59
C VAL A 80 26.40 -18.41 -10.09
N PRO A 81 25.38 -18.34 -9.21
CA PRO A 81 24.01 -18.21 -9.68
C PRO A 81 23.87 -16.87 -10.40
N GLY A 82 23.22 -16.87 -11.56
CA GLY A 82 22.90 -15.64 -12.28
C GLY A 82 22.02 -14.73 -11.41
N ALA A 83 22.12 -13.41 -11.60
CA ALA A 83 21.40 -12.39 -10.81
C ALA A 83 19.87 -12.60 -10.68
N GLU A 84 19.27 -13.45 -11.52
CA GLU A 84 17.85 -13.79 -11.47
C GLU A 84 17.52 -14.89 -10.45
N GLU A 85 18.45 -15.81 -10.17
CA GLU A 85 18.27 -16.93 -9.23
C GLU A 85 18.45 -16.50 -7.76
N TRP A 86 19.17 -15.40 -7.54
CA TRP A 86 19.20 -14.70 -6.24
C TRP A 86 17.81 -14.20 -5.84
N ARG A 87 16.94 -13.84 -6.80
CA ARG A 87 15.56 -13.42 -6.50
C ARG A 87 14.65 -14.56 -6.03
N SER A 88 14.98 -15.82 -6.33
CA SER A 88 14.17 -16.98 -5.94
C SER A 88 14.72 -17.72 -4.72
N SER A 89 16.03 -17.64 -4.47
CA SER A 89 16.71 -18.42 -3.41
C SER A 89 17.04 -17.62 -2.16
N ASP A 90 16.91 -16.29 -2.21
CA ASP A 90 16.61 -15.52 -1.01
C ASP A 90 15.21 -15.94 -0.53
N GLY A 91 15.16 -17.00 0.29
CA GLY A 91 14.24 -17.04 1.41
C GLY A 91 14.55 -15.80 2.22
N GLY A 92 13.99 -14.66 1.78
CA GLY A 92 14.50 -13.36 2.13
C GLY A 92 14.55 -13.22 3.63
N ILE A 93 15.28 -12.20 4.08
CA ILE A 93 14.77 -11.45 5.22
C ILE A 93 13.34 -11.06 4.80
N VAL A 94 12.36 -11.91 5.15
CA VAL A 94 11.00 -11.50 5.42
C VAL A 94 11.21 -10.53 6.56
N SER A 95 11.49 -9.27 6.19
CA SER A 95 10.96 -8.15 6.93
C SER A 95 9.55 -8.59 7.20
N ASN A 96 9.27 -8.99 8.44
CA ASN A 96 7.98 -9.42 8.91
C ASN A 96 7.12 -8.14 8.85
N SER A 97 6.86 -7.69 7.64
CA SER A 97 6.22 -6.45 7.28
C SER A 97 4.76 -6.83 7.26
N ALA A 98 4.25 -7.09 8.47
CA ALA A 98 2.84 -7.33 8.70
C ALA A 98 2.07 -6.25 7.95
N PHE A 99 1.26 -6.67 6.98
CA PHE A 99 0.37 -5.76 6.28
C PHE A 99 -0.73 -5.35 7.25
N VAL A 100 -1.04 -4.07 7.27
CA VAL A 100 -2.09 -3.52 8.14
C VAL A 100 -3.20 -3.01 7.23
N PRO A 101 -4.43 -3.51 7.38
CA PRO A 101 -5.57 -2.98 6.63
C PRO A 101 -5.82 -1.53 7.04
N PRO A 102 -6.30 -0.67 6.13
CA PRO A 102 -6.72 0.67 6.52
C PRO A 102 -7.86 0.62 7.54
N ASP A 103 -7.97 1.69 8.33
CA ASP A 103 -9.18 1.98 9.08
C ASP A 103 -10.36 2.19 8.11
N ASP A 104 -11.60 2.13 8.62
CA ASP A 104 -12.77 2.33 7.77
C ASP A 104 -12.71 3.73 7.15
N PRO A 105 -12.80 3.86 5.81
CA PRO A 105 -12.61 5.15 5.17
C PRO A 105 -13.70 6.13 5.59
N VAL A 106 -13.35 7.41 5.66
CA VAL A 106 -14.30 8.46 6.06
C VAL A 106 -14.33 9.53 4.98
N ILE A 107 -15.54 9.83 4.47
CA ILE A 107 -15.78 10.95 3.55
C ILE A 107 -16.17 12.18 4.37
N ALA A 108 -15.53 13.32 4.11
CA ALA A 108 -15.88 14.59 4.73
C ALA A 108 -17.34 14.97 4.39
N GLY A 109 -18.13 15.28 5.42
CA GLY A 109 -19.56 15.61 5.26
C GLY A 109 -20.51 14.41 5.19
N PHE A 110 -20.06 13.20 5.55
CA PHE A 110 -20.93 12.03 5.72
C PHE A 110 -22.05 12.26 6.78
N PRO A 111 -23.27 11.71 6.62
CA PRO A 111 -23.73 10.83 5.53
C PRO A 111 -24.25 11.55 4.29
N VAL A 112 -24.56 12.85 4.40
CA VAL A 112 -25.19 13.65 3.34
C VAL A 112 -24.41 14.94 3.14
N VAL A 113 -23.99 15.19 1.89
CA VAL A 113 -23.35 16.44 1.51
C VAL A 113 -24.36 17.28 0.74
N SER A 114 -24.78 18.40 1.35
CA SER A 114 -25.72 19.35 0.76
C SER A 114 -24.98 20.49 0.06
N LEU A 115 -25.39 20.81 -1.16
CA LEU A 115 -24.86 21.91 -1.99
C LEU A 115 -25.97 22.60 -2.77
N ARG A 116 -25.75 23.83 -3.25
CA ARG A 116 -26.73 24.54 -4.07
C ARG A 116 -26.59 24.12 -5.53
N ALA A 117 -27.69 24.18 -6.29
CA ALA A 117 -27.66 23.93 -7.72
C ALA A 117 -26.69 24.92 -8.41
N GLY A 118 -25.72 24.36 -9.14
CA GLY A 118 -24.66 25.12 -9.83
C GLY A 118 -23.32 25.16 -9.09
N ASP A 119 -23.27 24.73 -7.83
CA ASP A 119 -22.01 24.65 -7.07
C ASP A 119 -21.16 23.46 -7.52
N HIS A 120 -19.83 23.64 -7.48
CA HIS A 120 -18.87 22.55 -7.66
C HIS A 120 -18.69 21.78 -6.35
N LEU A 121 -18.35 20.50 -6.44
CA LEU A 121 -18.24 19.62 -5.28
C LEU A 121 -16.85 19.01 -5.16
N ASN A 122 -16.27 19.12 -3.97
CA ASN A 122 -15.00 18.50 -3.61
C ASN A 122 -15.24 17.47 -2.51
N LEU A 123 -15.14 16.19 -2.85
CA LEU A 123 -15.27 15.10 -1.88
C LEU A 123 -13.88 14.66 -1.43
N THR A 124 -13.65 14.66 -0.12
CA THR A 124 -12.39 14.19 0.46
C THR A 124 -12.61 12.93 1.27
N CYS A 125 -11.85 11.89 0.98
CA CYS A 125 -11.88 10.60 1.65
C CYS A 125 -10.55 10.36 2.37
N HIS A 126 -10.63 9.95 3.64
CA HIS A 126 -9.49 9.60 4.48
C HIS A 126 -9.43 8.08 4.69
N ALA A 127 -8.27 7.47 4.44
CA ALA A 127 -7.98 6.08 4.74
C ALA A 127 -6.68 6.01 5.55
N ASP A 128 -6.83 5.88 6.86
CA ASP A 128 -5.73 5.98 7.81
C ASP A 128 -5.14 4.62 8.19
N ASN A 129 -3.96 4.68 8.80
CA ASN A 129 -3.38 3.56 9.55
C ASN A 129 -3.00 2.31 8.72
N ALA A 130 -2.80 2.47 7.41
CA ALA A 130 -2.53 1.37 6.50
C ALA A 130 -1.04 1.04 6.37
N LYS A 131 -0.70 -0.22 6.12
CA LYS A 131 0.65 -0.63 5.72
C LYS A 131 0.60 -1.72 4.63
N PRO A 132 1.12 -1.49 3.42
CA PRO A 132 1.47 -0.17 2.85
C PRO A 132 0.28 0.79 2.75
N ALA A 133 0.51 2.04 2.34
CA ALA A 133 -0.56 3.01 2.03
C ALA A 133 -1.70 2.39 1.22
N ALA A 134 -2.93 2.73 1.60
CA ALA A 134 -4.12 2.28 0.90
C ALA A 134 -4.24 2.97 -0.46
N SER A 135 -4.69 2.24 -1.48
CA SER A 135 -5.23 2.83 -2.70
C SER A 135 -6.69 3.21 -2.45
N ILE A 136 -7.06 4.43 -2.82
CA ILE A 136 -8.45 4.87 -2.78
C ILE A 136 -8.98 4.92 -4.21
N ILE A 137 -10.21 4.46 -4.43
CA ILE A 137 -10.94 4.66 -5.68
C ILE A 137 -12.31 5.25 -5.37
N TRP A 138 -12.82 6.08 -6.28
CA TRP A 138 -14.16 6.64 -6.21
C TRP A 138 -15.08 5.92 -7.17
N ILE A 139 -16.25 5.52 -6.71
CA ILE A 139 -17.21 4.70 -7.45
C ILE A 139 -18.56 5.40 -7.45
N ARG A 140 -19.17 5.51 -8.63
CA ARG A 140 -20.49 6.08 -8.84
C ARG A 140 -21.28 5.20 -9.81
N ASN A 141 -22.45 4.73 -9.40
CA ASN A 141 -23.28 3.80 -10.17
C ASN A 141 -22.49 2.55 -10.67
N GLY A 142 -21.55 2.05 -9.85
CA GLY A 142 -20.68 0.92 -10.20
C GLY A 142 -19.50 1.25 -11.12
N GLN A 143 -19.38 2.50 -11.60
CA GLN A 143 -18.26 2.94 -12.44
C GLN A 143 -17.21 3.70 -11.62
N VAL A 144 -15.94 3.48 -11.95
CA VAL A 144 -14.82 4.18 -11.31
C VAL A 144 -14.68 5.59 -11.88
N LEU A 145 -14.55 6.58 -11.01
CA LEU A 145 -14.33 7.98 -11.37
C LEU A 145 -12.83 8.28 -11.43
N SER A 146 -12.42 9.00 -12.47
CA SER A 146 -11.04 9.44 -12.69
C SER A 146 -10.85 10.90 -12.26
N GLY A 147 -9.59 11.33 -12.10
CA GLY A 147 -9.26 12.74 -11.79
C GLY A 147 -9.23 13.09 -10.30
N ALA A 148 -9.31 12.09 -9.42
CA ALA A 148 -9.07 12.31 -8.00
C ALA A 148 -7.58 12.54 -7.72
N MET A 149 -7.30 13.50 -6.84
CA MET A 149 -5.97 13.79 -6.34
C MET A 149 -5.69 12.92 -5.11
N TYR A 150 -4.49 12.33 -5.03
CA TYR A 150 -4.09 11.48 -3.92
C TYR A 150 -2.88 12.07 -3.21
N SER A 151 -2.89 12.00 -1.88
CA SER A 151 -1.76 12.35 -1.02
C SER A 151 -1.59 11.28 0.04
N LYS A 152 -0.35 11.03 0.44
CA LYS A 152 -0.03 10.10 1.52
C LYS A 152 0.91 10.73 2.52
N THR A 153 0.79 10.32 3.78
CA THR A 153 1.64 10.82 4.86
C THR A 153 2.04 9.68 5.76
N LEU A 154 3.33 9.59 6.08
CA LEU A 154 3.86 8.60 7.02
C LEU A 154 3.45 9.00 8.45
N LEU A 155 2.86 8.07 9.20
CA LEU A 155 2.50 8.31 10.60
C LEU A 155 3.75 8.34 11.48
N ARG A 156 3.57 8.84 12.71
CA ARG A 156 4.64 9.01 13.72
C ARG A 156 5.39 7.71 14.04
N ASP A 157 4.78 6.57 13.82
CA ASP A 157 5.40 5.26 14.06
C ASP A 157 6.39 4.84 12.97
N GLY A 158 6.51 5.61 11.88
CA GLY A 158 7.38 5.34 10.75
C GLY A 158 7.04 4.07 9.98
N LYS A 159 5.88 3.45 10.26
CA LYS A 159 5.49 2.14 9.72
C LYS A 159 4.16 2.18 8.97
N ARG A 160 3.20 2.97 9.44
CA ARG A 160 1.88 3.11 8.83
C ARG A 160 1.79 4.41 8.05
N GLU A 161 0.97 4.42 7.02
CA GLU A 161 0.72 5.56 6.15
C GLU A 161 -0.78 5.90 6.18
N SER A 162 -1.08 7.19 6.18
CA SER A 162 -2.43 7.75 5.97
C SER A 162 -2.53 8.18 4.52
N THR A 163 -3.65 7.87 3.87
CA THR A 163 -3.91 8.26 2.49
C THR A 163 -5.16 9.10 2.43
N VAL A 164 -5.08 10.22 1.71
CA VAL A 164 -6.19 11.15 1.48
C VAL A 164 -6.42 11.25 -0.01
N SER A 165 -7.68 11.12 -0.43
CA SER A 165 -8.10 11.32 -1.82
C SER A 165 -9.13 12.42 -1.91
N THR A 166 -8.93 13.37 -2.80
CA THR A 166 -9.90 14.43 -3.09
C THR A 166 -10.39 14.33 -4.53
N LEU A 167 -11.69 14.12 -4.70
CA LEU A 167 -12.37 14.07 -5.99
C LEU A 167 -13.11 15.38 -6.26
N TYR A 168 -12.87 15.94 -7.44
CA TYR A 168 -13.53 17.16 -7.93
C TYR A 168 -14.64 16.79 -8.91
N LEU A 169 -15.84 17.29 -8.68
CA LEU A 169 -17.01 17.08 -9.54
C LEU A 169 -17.57 18.42 -10.02
N SER A 170 -17.74 18.53 -11.34
CA SER A 170 -18.38 19.70 -11.96
C SER A 170 -19.89 19.67 -11.74
N PRO A 171 -20.56 20.83 -11.63
CA PRO A 171 -22.02 20.92 -11.39
C PRO A 171 -22.87 20.13 -12.39
N SER A 172 -22.42 20.05 -13.65
CA SER A 172 -23.07 19.30 -14.72
C SER A 172 -23.08 17.78 -14.52
N ASN A 173 -22.22 17.26 -13.65
CA ASN A 173 -22.03 15.84 -13.39
C ASN A 173 -22.58 15.43 -12.02
N ILE A 174 -23.39 16.25 -11.36
CA ILE A 174 -23.90 15.98 -10.00
C ILE A 174 -25.43 15.97 -10.01
N GLU A 175 -26.02 14.95 -9.41
CA GLU A 175 -27.47 14.80 -9.29
C GLU A 175 -27.88 14.58 -7.83
N SER A 176 -29.03 15.15 -7.42
CA SER A 176 -29.55 14.96 -6.05
C SER A 176 -30.01 13.51 -5.85
N GLY A 177 -29.74 12.96 -4.67
CA GLY A 177 -30.00 11.56 -4.33
C GLY A 177 -28.93 10.58 -4.85
N GLN A 178 -27.91 11.06 -5.57
CA GLN A 178 -26.83 10.21 -6.05
C GLN A 178 -25.95 9.71 -4.89
N HIS A 179 -25.51 8.45 -4.98
CA HIS A 179 -24.58 7.85 -4.06
C HIS A 179 -23.17 7.79 -4.66
N ILE A 180 -22.19 8.28 -3.92
CA ILE A 180 -20.77 8.22 -4.29
C ILE A 180 -20.02 7.45 -3.22
N THR A 181 -19.27 6.44 -3.64
CA THR A 181 -18.56 5.53 -2.74
C THR A 181 -17.06 5.71 -2.87
N CYS A 182 -16.39 5.90 -1.75
CA CYS A 182 -14.95 5.78 -1.61
C CYS A 182 -14.60 4.35 -1.18
N ARG A 183 -13.77 3.65 -1.95
CA ARG A 183 -13.23 2.33 -1.59
C ARG A 183 -11.75 2.43 -1.31
N ALA A 184 -11.32 2.10 -0.10
CA ALA A 184 -9.92 2.05 0.32
C ALA A 184 -9.43 0.61 0.39
N SER A 185 -8.34 0.27 -0.31
CA SER A 185 -7.82 -1.11 -0.40
C SER A 185 -6.30 -1.19 -0.25
N ASN A 186 -5.81 -2.34 0.22
CA ASN A 186 -4.38 -2.63 0.39
C ASN A 186 -4.19 -4.17 0.34
N LYS A 187 -2.96 -4.66 0.22
CA LYS A 187 -2.57 -6.07 0.37
C LYS A 187 -3.21 -6.79 1.58
N ALA A 188 -3.40 -6.10 2.72
CA ALA A 188 -4.09 -6.68 3.89
C ALA A 188 -5.62 -6.75 3.74
N ALA A 189 -6.22 -5.89 2.91
CA ALA A 189 -7.65 -5.81 2.66
C ALA A 189 -7.88 -5.71 1.14
N PRO A 190 -7.73 -6.82 0.39
CA PRO A 190 -7.75 -6.81 -1.08
C PRO A 190 -9.13 -6.44 -1.64
N ASN A 191 -10.20 -6.77 -0.92
CA ASN A 191 -11.57 -6.39 -1.31
C ASN A 191 -11.88 -4.91 -0.99
N GLY A 192 -11.00 -4.25 -0.24
CA GLY A 192 -11.19 -2.90 0.25
C GLY A 192 -12.29 -2.76 1.29
N LYS A 193 -12.43 -1.52 1.77
CA LYS A 193 -13.48 -1.06 2.67
C LYS A 193 -14.15 0.15 2.03
N ASP A 194 -15.45 0.27 2.20
CA ASP A 194 -16.27 1.25 1.50
C ASP A 194 -16.87 2.28 2.47
N ALA A 195 -16.94 3.52 2.01
CA ALA A 195 -17.74 4.58 2.63
C ALA A 195 -18.55 5.27 1.54
N THR A 196 -19.84 5.50 1.79
CA THR A 196 -20.76 6.05 0.79
C THR A 196 -21.38 7.34 1.30
N VAL A 197 -21.42 8.36 0.45
CA VAL A 197 -22.09 9.63 0.74
C VAL A 197 -23.26 9.84 -0.22
N THR A 198 -24.34 10.42 0.29
CA THR A 198 -25.48 10.85 -0.54
C THR A 198 -25.35 12.34 -0.84
N ILE A 199 -25.56 12.70 -2.10
CA ILE A 199 -25.53 14.09 -2.54
C ILE A 199 -26.92 14.69 -2.45
N ASP A 200 -27.04 15.85 -1.83
CA ASP A 200 -28.28 16.61 -1.70
C ASP A 200 -28.14 17.98 -2.40
N ILE A 201 -28.81 18.15 -3.54
CA ILE A 201 -28.77 19.42 -4.28
C ILE A 201 -29.99 20.25 -3.94
N GLN A 202 -29.76 21.37 -3.26
CA GLN A 202 -30.78 22.33 -2.89
C GLN A 202 -31.05 23.30 -4.04
N HIS A 203 -32.33 23.56 -4.30
CA HIS A 203 -32.78 24.44 -5.36
C HIS A 203 -34.10 25.14 -5.00
N LEU A 204 -34.31 26.32 -5.59
CA LEU A 204 -35.56 27.05 -5.43
C LEU A 204 -36.74 26.28 -6.05
N PRO A 205 -37.99 26.55 -5.62
CA PRO A 205 -39.17 25.93 -6.20
C PRO A 205 -39.31 26.19 -7.69
N ILE A 206 -39.41 25.11 -8.47
CA ILE A 206 -39.72 25.14 -9.90
C ILE A 206 -41.23 24.93 -10.01
N VAL A 207 -41.93 25.95 -10.51
CA VAL A 207 -43.41 25.97 -10.61
C VAL A 207 -43.85 25.45 -11.97
N ASN A 208 -44.79 24.51 -11.96
CA ASN A 208 -45.45 23.95 -13.13
C ASN A 208 -46.94 24.27 -13.06
N LEU A 209 -47.46 25.00 -14.05
CA LEU A 209 -48.86 25.35 -14.17
C LEU A 209 -49.47 24.62 -15.37
N THR A 210 -50.49 23.78 -15.13
CA THR A 210 -51.27 23.13 -16.19
C THR A 210 -52.73 23.54 -16.11
N VAL A 211 -53.45 23.41 -17.24
CA VAL A 211 -54.84 23.85 -17.39
C VAL A 211 -55.64 22.71 -18.00
N GLU A 212 -56.81 22.42 -17.44
CA GLU A 212 -57.74 21.43 -17.97
C GLU A 212 -59.17 21.98 -18.04
N PRO A 213 -59.92 21.74 -19.14
CA PRO A 213 -59.53 21.03 -20.37
C PRO A 213 -58.75 21.90 -21.39
N GLN A 214 -57.97 21.26 -22.27
CA GLN A 214 -57.40 21.87 -23.49
C GLN A 214 -57.96 21.13 -24.74
N PRO A 215 -58.50 21.81 -25.77
CA PRO A 215 -58.57 23.26 -25.99
C PRO A 215 -59.63 23.97 -25.14
N VAL A 216 -59.35 25.23 -24.79
CA VAL A 216 -60.26 26.08 -24.00
C VAL A 216 -61.17 26.85 -24.95
N LEU A 217 -62.49 26.75 -24.76
CA LEU A 217 -63.49 27.56 -25.45
C LEU A 217 -64.05 28.61 -24.49
N GLU A 218 -64.48 29.74 -25.04
CA GLU A 218 -65.13 30.81 -24.29
C GLU A 218 -66.37 30.27 -23.55
N GLY A 219 -66.51 30.64 -22.27
CA GLY A 219 -67.58 30.15 -21.40
C GLY A 219 -67.29 28.82 -20.68
N ASN A 220 -66.20 28.11 -21.00
CA ASN A 220 -65.83 26.89 -20.29
C ASN A 220 -65.25 27.18 -18.90
N LEU A 221 -65.65 26.41 -17.90
CA LEU A 221 -64.95 26.35 -16.62
C LEU A 221 -63.61 25.62 -16.82
N VAL A 222 -62.51 26.31 -16.56
CA VAL A 222 -61.16 25.74 -16.58
C VAL A 222 -60.62 25.57 -15.17
N ARG A 223 -59.82 24.52 -14.95
CA ARG A 223 -59.10 24.28 -13.70
C ARG A 223 -57.61 24.46 -13.93
N PHE A 224 -57.00 25.32 -13.12
CA PHE A 224 -55.56 25.49 -13.06
C PHE A 224 -54.97 24.56 -12.00
N HIS A 225 -54.00 23.75 -12.40
CA HIS A 225 -53.22 22.90 -11.51
C HIS A 225 -51.83 23.50 -11.36
N CYS A 226 -51.48 23.97 -10.16
CA CYS A 226 -50.16 24.47 -9.84
C CYS A 226 -49.42 23.43 -9.01
N GLY A 227 -48.41 22.81 -9.60
CA GLY A 227 -47.43 21.99 -8.90
C GLY A 227 -46.14 22.77 -8.70
N ALA A 228 -45.37 22.46 -7.67
CA ALA A 228 -44.01 22.97 -7.56
C ALA A 228 -43.06 21.91 -7.00
N LYS A 229 -41.89 21.77 -7.62
CA LYS A 229 -40.83 20.88 -7.16
C LYS A 229 -39.72 21.73 -6.53
N ALA A 230 -39.38 21.48 -5.27
CA ALA A 230 -38.39 22.24 -4.52
C ALA A 230 -37.56 21.33 -3.61
N ASN A 231 -36.33 21.76 -3.30
CA ASN A 231 -35.52 21.16 -2.26
C ASN A 231 -34.79 22.26 -1.48
N PRO A 232 -35.15 22.58 -0.22
CA PRO A 232 -36.14 21.90 0.64
C PRO A 232 -37.59 21.98 0.11
N PRO A 233 -38.53 21.15 0.62
CA PRO A 233 -39.90 21.08 0.11
C PRO A 233 -40.67 22.40 0.27
N VAL A 234 -41.64 22.61 -0.62
CA VAL A 234 -42.47 23.82 -0.66
C VAL A 234 -43.30 23.93 0.62
N ILE A 235 -43.29 25.12 1.23
CA ILE A 235 -43.98 25.41 2.49
C ILE A 235 -45.34 26.10 2.32
N TYR A 236 -45.56 26.86 1.24
CA TYR A 236 -46.85 27.49 0.95
C TYR A 236 -47.01 27.79 -0.55
N TYR A 237 -48.26 27.89 -0.99
CA TYR A 237 -48.64 28.36 -2.34
C TYR A 237 -49.44 29.66 -2.20
N ARG A 238 -49.25 30.60 -3.14
CA ARG A 238 -50.04 31.84 -3.23
C ARG A 238 -50.47 32.06 -4.68
N TYR A 239 -51.77 32.14 -4.90
CA TYR A 239 -52.35 32.45 -6.21
C TYR A 239 -52.67 33.94 -6.27
N ILE A 240 -52.21 34.60 -7.33
CA ILE A 240 -52.47 36.02 -7.57
C ILE A 240 -52.99 36.13 -9.00
N HIS A 241 -54.21 36.67 -9.15
CA HIS A 241 -54.74 37.02 -10.46
C HIS A 241 -54.19 38.39 -10.85
N LEU A 242 -53.31 38.42 -11.84
CA LEU A 242 -52.80 39.67 -12.41
C LEU A 242 -53.72 40.05 -13.57
N CYS A 243 -54.62 41.01 -13.35
CA CYS A 243 -55.32 41.65 -14.45
C CYS A 243 -54.28 42.48 -15.23
N THR A 244 -53.82 41.97 -16.37
CA THR A 244 -53.13 42.82 -17.35
C THR A 244 -54.19 43.75 -17.92
N GLY A 245 -54.19 45.00 -17.48
CA GLY A 245 -55.12 46.01 -17.96
C GLY A 245 -54.92 46.24 -19.45
N GLU A 246 -56.03 46.14 -20.19
CA GLU A 246 -56.24 46.89 -21.44
C GLU A 246 -56.71 48.31 -21.11
#